data_AF-A0AA90W5G7-F1
#
_entry.id   AF-A0AA90W5G7-F1
#
_cell.length_a   1.000
_cell.length_b   1.000
_cell.length_c   1.000
_cell.angle_alpha   90.00
_cell.angle_beta   90.00
_cell.angle_gamma   90.00
#
_symmetry.space_group_name_H-M   'P 1'
#
loop_
_entity.id
_entity.type
_entity.pdbx_description
1 polymer ?
#
loop_
_entity_poly.entity_id
_entity_poly.type
_entity_poly.pdbx_seq_one_letter_code
_entity_poly.pdbx_strand_id
1 'polypeptide(L)'
;MSVSNNNGRALEAKLVDVLCQRNSNISLLGTTAQDQQRDLTYFSALAQLQQQLFTDFSVKYAGELSVENIKTIERLKDSAAVAGDVTDIRIGYGNNIFKNISLKHNHDACKHQRPAALIKNQLGIQNPNLDKQYRAELKAIENRFKALVLPTDVDEEGNFVFRAVKARVPNSIPDLYRDVCNLVKKYLTNYTTPASIQRYFKFLVGNNDFEKVTLDPNSRLILIKDFSNIENATSITNIFINPQNGYLVVQFDNNFILNMRLHTASSKFKLTSSLSLKFDSTVDMNNAPIPLKTIPF
;
A
#
# COMPACT_ATOMS: atom_id res chain seq x y z
N MET A 1 -11.78 -9.43 9.94
CA MET A 1 -11.03 -8.25 9.45
C MET A 1 -9.87 -8.02 10.41
N SER A 2 -8.69 -7.57 9.96
CA SER A 2 -7.55 -7.36 10.87
C SER A 2 -7.75 -6.12 11.73
N VAL A 3 -7.14 -6.07 12.92
CA VAL A 3 -7.18 -4.90 13.82
C VAL A 3 -6.69 -3.64 13.12
N SER A 4 -5.60 -3.75 12.34
CA SER A 4 -5.06 -2.61 11.59
C SER A 4 -6.05 -2.05 10.54
N ASN A 5 -6.80 -2.92 9.85
CA ASN A 5 -7.81 -2.47 8.90
C ASN A 5 -8.95 -1.73 9.59
N ASN A 6 -9.40 -2.22 10.75
CA ASN A 6 -10.45 -1.57 11.53
C ASN A 6 -9.99 -0.19 12.03
N ASN A 7 -8.74 -0.06 12.48
CA ASN A 7 -8.18 1.22 12.91
C ASN A 7 -8.12 2.24 11.75
N GLY A 8 -7.78 1.80 10.53
CA GLY A 8 -7.78 2.70 9.36
C GLY A 8 -9.17 3.22 9.03
N ARG A 9 -10.15 2.30 8.99
CA ARG A 9 -11.55 2.65 8.77
C ARG A 9 -12.11 3.57 9.85
N ALA A 10 -11.72 3.35 11.11
CA ALA A 10 -12.10 4.22 12.23
C ALA A 10 -11.52 5.63 12.09
N LEU A 11 -10.26 5.77 11.65
CA LEU A 11 -9.64 7.07 11.40
C LEU A 11 -10.34 7.83 10.26
N GLU A 12 -10.60 7.15 9.14
CA GLU A 12 -11.34 7.71 8.01
C GLU A 12 -12.73 8.18 8.43
N ALA A 13 -13.46 7.33 9.15
CA ALA A 13 -14.78 7.67 9.66
C ALA A 13 -14.72 8.87 10.61
N LYS A 14 -13.73 8.94 11.50
CA LYS A 14 -13.64 10.06 12.43
C LYS A 14 -13.34 11.39 11.72
N LEU A 15 -12.52 11.37 10.66
CA LEU A 15 -12.27 12.57 9.87
C LEU A 15 -13.56 13.06 9.18
N VAL A 16 -14.29 12.16 8.51
CA VAL A 16 -15.55 12.52 7.84
C VAL A 16 -16.60 13.02 8.85
N ASP A 17 -16.70 12.40 10.03
CA ASP A 17 -17.57 12.86 11.12
C ASP A 17 -17.28 14.31 11.52
N VAL A 18 -16.01 14.65 11.74
CA VAL A 18 -15.59 16.03 12.09
C VAL A 18 -15.91 17.01 10.96
N LEU A 19 -15.72 16.62 9.69
CA LEU A 19 -16.04 17.48 8.54
C LEU A 19 -17.54 17.77 8.46
N CYS A 20 -18.39 16.75 8.62
CA CYS A 20 -19.85 16.91 8.60
C CYS A 20 -20.39 17.68 9.81
N GLN A 21 -19.74 17.58 10.99
CA GLN A 21 -20.09 18.40 12.16
C GLN A 21 -19.78 19.89 11.94
N ARG A 22 -18.69 20.20 11.23
CA ARG A 22 -18.32 21.58 10.90
C ARG A 22 -19.17 22.17 9.78
N ASN A 23 -19.55 21.36 8.79
CA ASN A 23 -20.42 21.79 7.70
C ASN A 23 -21.52 20.75 7.46
N SER A 24 -22.72 21.07 7.95
CA SER A 24 -23.91 20.22 7.85
C SER A 24 -24.51 20.16 6.44
N ASN A 25 -24.04 20.98 5.50
CA ASN A 25 -24.53 21.01 4.12
C ASN A 25 -23.80 20.03 3.19
N ILE A 26 -22.81 19.28 3.71
CA ILE A 26 -22.05 18.31 2.91
C ILE A 26 -22.96 17.13 2.52
N SER A 27 -23.04 16.85 1.22
CA SER A 27 -23.71 15.67 0.70
C SER A 27 -22.77 14.45 0.67
N LEU A 28 -23.16 13.36 1.32
CA LEU A 28 -22.41 12.10 1.28
C LEU A 28 -22.81 11.29 0.03
N LEU A 29 -21.82 10.90 -0.77
CA LEU A 29 -22.05 10.21 -2.05
C LEU A 29 -21.89 8.69 -1.93
N GLY A 30 -22.51 7.94 -2.86
CA GLY A 30 -22.33 6.49 -2.97
C GLY A 30 -22.71 5.75 -1.69
N THR A 31 -21.83 4.88 -1.21
CA THR A 31 -22.04 4.13 0.05
C THR A 31 -21.52 4.83 1.30
N THR A 32 -21.05 6.08 1.18
CA THR A 32 -20.36 6.79 2.26
C THR A 32 -21.16 6.84 3.55
N ALA A 33 -22.48 7.10 3.50
CA ALA A 33 -23.31 7.14 4.70
C ALA A 33 -23.38 5.77 5.42
N GLN A 34 -23.48 4.67 4.66
CA GLN A 34 -23.50 3.32 5.21
C GLN A 34 -22.12 2.94 5.79
N ASP A 35 -21.05 3.28 5.06
CA ASP A 35 -19.68 3.05 5.51
C ASP A 35 -19.37 3.86 6.78
N GLN A 36 -19.89 5.08 6.89
CA GLN A 36 -19.77 5.93 8.08
C GLN A 36 -20.46 5.31 9.29
N GLN A 37 -21.72 4.88 9.14
CA GLN A 37 -22.46 4.24 10.23
C GLN A 37 -21.75 2.99 10.74
N ARG A 38 -21.27 2.13 9.82
CA ARG A 38 -20.51 0.93 10.17
C ARG A 38 -19.20 1.29 10.85
N ASP A 39 -18.39 2.15 10.26
CA ASP A 39 -17.00 2.35 10.70
C ASP A 39 -16.88 3.23 11.96
N LEU A 40 -17.89 4.04 12.28
CA LEU A 40 -17.99 4.69 13.60
C LEU A 40 -18.10 3.67 14.74
N THR A 41 -18.69 2.50 14.51
CA THR A 41 -18.69 1.44 15.54
C THR A 41 -17.27 0.93 15.83
N TYR A 42 -16.41 0.88 14.81
CA TYR A 42 -15.00 0.54 15.00
C TYR A 42 -14.27 1.63 15.79
N PHE A 43 -14.57 2.91 15.53
CA PHE A 43 -14.03 4.02 16.31
C PHE A 43 -14.46 3.94 17.79
N SER A 44 -15.75 3.74 18.06
CA SER A 44 -16.27 3.63 19.44
C SER A 44 -15.68 2.43 20.20
N ALA A 45 -15.24 1.39 19.50
CA ALA A 45 -14.61 0.21 20.08
C ALA A 45 -13.10 0.39 20.39
N LEU A 46 -12.48 1.50 19.96
CA LEU A 46 -11.07 1.78 20.25
C LEU A 46 -10.87 2.13 21.74
N ALA A 47 -9.64 1.94 22.24
CA ALA A 47 -9.27 2.46 23.56
C ALA A 47 -9.39 4.00 23.59
N GLN A 48 -9.76 4.56 24.74
CA GLN A 48 -10.03 5.99 24.91
C GLN A 48 -8.87 6.89 24.42
N LEU A 49 -7.63 6.51 24.72
CA LEU A 49 -6.44 7.24 24.27
C LEU A 49 -6.36 7.32 22.74
N GLN A 50 -6.71 6.23 22.05
CA GLN A 50 -6.68 6.17 20.59
C GLN A 50 -7.85 6.93 19.97
N GLN A 51 -9.04 6.89 20.59
CA GLN A 51 -10.17 7.75 20.19
C GLN A 51 -9.80 9.22 20.29
N GLN A 52 -9.15 9.63 21.38
CA GLN A 52 -8.68 11.01 21.55
C GLN A 52 -7.68 11.39 20.47
N LEU A 53 -6.66 10.56 20.24
CA LEU A 53 -5.65 10.81 19.21
C LEU A 53 -6.27 10.99 17.81
N PHE A 54 -7.18 10.11 17.43
CA PHE A 54 -7.86 10.19 16.13
C PHE A 54 -8.79 11.41 16.03
N THR A 55 -9.40 11.81 17.15
CA THR A 55 -10.22 13.03 17.23
C THR A 55 -9.35 14.28 17.06
N ASP A 56 -8.27 14.40 17.82
CA ASP A 56 -7.36 15.56 17.77
C ASP A 56 -6.76 15.71 16.36
N PHE A 57 -6.31 14.58 15.77
CA PHE A 57 -5.85 14.52 14.39
C PHE A 57 -6.91 15.05 13.42
N SER A 58 -8.15 14.53 13.52
CA SER A 58 -9.24 14.88 12.60
C SER A 58 -9.62 16.36 12.70
N VAL A 59 -9.68 16.88 13.92
CA VAL A 59 -9.94 18.31 14.20
C VAL A 59 -8.83 19.19 13.64
N LYS A 60 -7.57 18.81 13.81
CA LYS A 60 -6.45 19.58 13.27
C LYS A 60 -6.45 19.56 11.75
N TYR A 61 -6.53 18.38 11.12
CA TYR A 61 -6.51 18.27 9.67
C TYR A 61 -7.72 18.93 9.02
N ALA A 62 -8.90 18.85 9.63
CA ALA A 62 -10.07 19.62 9.17
C ALA A 62 -9.82 21.14 9.18
N GLY A 63 -8.92 21.66 10.01
CA GLY A 63 -8.50 23.07 9.98
C GLY A 63 -7.63 23.44 8.76
N GLU A 64 -7.00 22.46 8.13
CA GLU A 64 -6.20 22.64 6.90
C GLU A 64 -7.06 22.59 5.63
N LEU A 65 -8.34 22.26 5.77
CA LEU A 65 -9.29 22.15 4.69
C LEU A 65 -10.24 23.35 4.70
N SER A 66 -10.63 23.84 3.53
CA SER A 66 -11.70 24.84 3.41
C SER A 66 -13.08 24.20 3.62
N VAL A 67 -13.36 23.71 4.83
CA VAL A 67 -14.52 22.85 5.14
C VAL A 67 -15.86 23.48 4.77
N GLU A 68 -16.01 24.78 4.97
CA GLU A 68 -17.22 25.55 4.60
C GLU A 68 -17.54 25.49 3.10
N ASN A 69 -16.51 25.29 2.27
CA ASN A 69 -16.65 25.20 0.82
C ASN A 69 -16.90 23.77 0.32
N ILE A 70 -16.82 22.76 1.19
CA ILE A 70 -17.04 21.37 0.81
C ILE A 70 -18.53 21.18 0.46
N LYS A 71 -18.79 20.60 -0.71
CA LYS A 71 -20.14 20.26 -1.20
C LYS A 71 -20.42 18.77 -1.07
N THR A 72 -19.43 17.94 -1.35
CA THR A 72 -19.60 16.48 -1.36
C THR A 72 -18.43 15.76 -0.71
N ILE A 73 -18.70 14.62 -0.07
CA ILE A 73 -17.68 13.66 0.35
C ILE A 73 -18.05 12.27 -0.18
N GLU A 74 -17.06 11.58 -0.76
CA GLU A 74 -17.15 10.18 -1.14
C GLU A 74 -16.02 9.39 -0.47
N ARG A 75 -16.36 8.31 0.25
CA ARG A 75 -15.40 7.30 0.72
C ARG A 75 -15.29 6.19 -0.32
N LEU A 76 -14.12 6.04 -0.91
CA LEU A 76 -13.93 5.08 -2.00
C LEU A 76 -13.68 3.68 -1.44
N LYS A 77 -14.15 2.67 -2.18
CA LYS A 77 -13.96 1.26 -1.83
C LYS A 77 -12.61 0.75 -2.34
N ASP A 78 -12.14 -0.35 -1.76
CA ASP A 78 -10.94 -1.09 -2.19
C ASP A 78 -10.91 -1.41 -3.70
N SER A 79 -12.07 -1.52 -4.36
CA SER A 79 -12.18 -1.70 -5.81
C SER A 79 -11.57 -0.54 -6.61
N ALA A 80 -11.62 0.69 -6.10
CA ALA A 80 -10.97 1.85 -6.72
C ALA A 80 -9.44 1.71 -6.68
N ALA A 81 -8.89 1.21 -5.56
CA ALA A 81 -7.46 0.96 -5.41
C ALA A 81 -6.94 -0.13 -6.37
N VAL A 82 -7.80 -1.08 -6.78
CA VAL A 82 -7.50 -2.06 -7.84
C VAL A 82 -7.37 -1.37 -9.21
N ALA A 83 -8.18 -0.34 -9.46
CA ALA A 83 -8.09 0.49 -10.68
C ALA A 83 -6.96 1.53 -10.64
N GLY A 84 -6.20 1.61 -9.55
CA GLY A 84 -5.06 2.50 -9.37
C GLY A 84 -5.34 3.74 -8.53
N ASP A 85 -6.60 3.99 -8.17
CA ASP A 85 -7.01 5.14 -7.37
C ASP A 85 -6.82 4.85 -5.88
N VAL A 86 -5.80 5.45 -5.27
CA VAL A 86 -5.40 5.23 -3.87
C VAL A 86 -6.16 6.12 -2.88
N THR A 87 -7.17 6.85 -3.37
CA THR A 87 -8.01 7.73 -2.56
C THR A 87 -8.86 6.91 -1.59
N ASP A 88 -8.81 7.27 -0.32
CA ASP A 88 -9.72 6.75 0.71
C ASP A 88 -10.92 7.71 0.86
N ILE A 89 -10.66 9.03 0.82
CA ILE A 89 -11.69 10.09 0.93
C ILE A 89 -11.50 11.08 -0.23
N ARG A 90 -12.56 11.28 -1.02
CA ARG A 90 -12.65 12.32 -2.05
C ARG A 90 -13.54 13.45 -1.56
N ILE A 91 -13.00 14.66 -1.52
CA ILE A 91 -13.69 15.88 -1.17
C ILE A 91 -14.00 16.65 -2.45
N GLY A 92 -15.26 17.02 -2.67
CA GLY A 92 -15.69 17.87 -3.78
C GLY A 92 -16.04 19.28 -3.31
N TYR A 93 -15.43 20.29 -3.92
CA TYR A 93 -15.69 21.72 -3.64
C TYR A 93 -16.69 22.37 -4.61
N GLY A 94 -17.24 21.59 -5.55
CA GLY A 94 -18.06 22.07 -6.66
C GLY A 94 -17.23 22.33 -7.93
N ASN A 95 -17.90 22.58 -9.06
CA ASN A 95 -17.27 22.87 -10.35
C ASN A 95 -16.19 21.85 -10.78
N ASN A 96 -16.39 20.56 -10.48
CA ASN A 96 -15.42 19.48 -10.73
C ASN A 96 -14.05 19.66 -10.05
N ILE A 97 -13.97 20.48 -9.00
CA ILE A 97 -12.78 20.62 -8.16
C ILE A 97 -12.84 19.57 -7.06
N PHE A 98 -11.85 18.68 -7.07
CA PHE A 98 -11.74 17.58 -6.13
C PHE A 98 -10.39 17.61 -5.40
N LYS A 99 -10.43 17.21 -4.14
CA LYS A 99 -9.24 16.87 -3.35
C LYS A 99 -9.34 15.40 -2.94
N ASN A 100 -8.40 14.60 -3.43
CA ASN A 100 -8.30 13.20 -3.13
C ASN A 100 -7.33 13.00 -1.97
N ILE A 101 -7.75 12.27 -0.93
CA ILE A 101 -6.96 12.01 0.27
C ILE A 101 -6.77 10.50 0.41
N SER A 102 -5.52 10.06 0.48
CA SER A 102 -5.13 8.74 0.95
C SER A 102 -4.76 8.86 2.43
N LEU A 103 -5.60 8.36 3.32
CA LEU A 103 -5.47 8.50 4.76
C LEU A 103 -4.84 7.24 5.36
N LYS A 104 -3.79 7.41 6.16
CA LYS A 104 -3.05 6.30 6.78
C LYS A 104 -2.82 6.54 8.25
N HIS A 105 -3.04 5.50 9.06
CA HIS A 105 -2.56 5.45 10.44
C HIS A 105 -1.28 4.61 10.45
N ASN A 106 -0.13 5.22 10.76
CA ASN A 106 1.13 4.52 11.04
C ASN A 106 1.68 3.59 9.92
N HIS A 107 1.35 3.79 8.65
CA HIS A 107 1.90 2.95 7.57
C HIS A 107 2.28 3.74 6.33
N ASP A 108 3.53 3.62 5.90
CA ASP A 108 4.08 4.40 4.79
C ASP A 108 4.20 3.64 3.46
N ALA A 109 3.82 2.37 3.37
CA ALA A 109 3.84 1.73 2.05
C ALA A 109 2.79 2.37 1.12
N CYS A 110 3.19 2.64 -0.12
CA CYS A 110 2.31 3.16 -1.17
C CYS A 110 1.51 2.03 -1.85
N LYS A 111 2.08 0.81 -1.94
CA LYS A 111 1.40 -0.33 -2.56
C LYS A 111 1.83 -1.66 -1.96
N HIS A 112 0.88 -2.60 -1.93
CA HIS A 112 1.10 -4.01 -1.59
C HIS A 112 1.05 -4.87 -2.84
N GLN A 113 2.19 -5.01 -3.50
CA GLN A 113 2.24 -5.70 -4.80
C GLN A 113 2.52 -7.20 -4.63
N ARG A 114 1.82 -8.01 -5.41
CA ARG A 114 2.01 -9.48 -5.44
C ARG A 114 3.00 -9.82 -6.55
N PRO A 115 4.11 -10.53 -6.28
CA PRO A 115 5.09 -10.89 -7.33
C PRO A 115 4.43 -11.55 -8.54
N ALA A 116 3.51 -12.49 -8.29
CA ALA A 116 2.77 -13.21 -9.33
C ALA A 116 1.93 -12.34 -10.28
N ALA A 117 1.76 -11.04 -10.02
CA ALA A 117 0.99 -10.12 -10.87
C ALA A 117 1.87 -9.18 -11.72
N LEU A 118 3.21 -9.35 -11.70
CA LEU A 118 4.17 -8.44 -12.33
C LEU A 118 3.88 -8.17 -13.83
N ILE A 119 3.82 -9.20 -14.67
CA ILE A 119 3.80 -9.03 -16.13
C ILE A 119 2.51 -8.37 -16.63
N LYS A 120 1.36 -9.01 -16.42
CA LYS A 120 0.09 -8.53 -16.96
C LYS A 120 -0.46 -7.31 -16.22
N ASN A 121 -0.43 -7.32 -14.89
CA ASN A 121 -1.18 -6.33 -14.11
C ASN A 121 -0.35 -5.09 -13.78
N GLN A 122 0.90 -5.30 -13.38
CA GLN A 122 1.77 -4.20 -12.91
C GLN A 122 2.49 -3.53 -14.09
N LEU A 123 3.07 -4.32 -15.01
CA LEU A 123 3.75 -3.82 -16.20
C LEU A 123 2.82 -3.62 -17.40
N GLY A 124 1.60 -4.19 -17.36
CA GLY A 124 0.62 -4.10 -18.45
C GLY A 124 0.99 -4.86 -19.72
N ILE A 125 1.99 -5.74 -19.68
CA ILE A 125 2.49 -6.44 -20.85
C ILE A 125 1.49 -7.53 -21.25
N GLN A 126 0.88 -7.38 -22.43
CA GLN A 126 -0.07 -8.34 -23.00
C GLN A 126 0.66 -9.43 -23.80
N ASN A 127 1.58 -10.15 -23.14
CA ASN A 127 2.29 -11.30 -23.72
C ASN A 127 2.04 -12.55 -22.85
N PRO A 128 1.09 -13.43 -23.25
CA PRO A 128 0.75 -14.63 -22.48
C PRO A 128 1.92 -15.60 -22.29
N ASN A 129 2.82 -15.71 -23.27
CA ASN A 129 3.99 -16.59 -23.18
C ASN A 129 4.98 -16.07 -22.14
N LEU A 130 5.21 -14.75 -22.11
CA LEU A 130 6.08 -14.13 -21.11
C LEU A 130 5.49 -14.24 -19.69
N ASP A 131 4.18 -14.01 -19.53
CA ASP A 131 3.51 -14.18 -18.23
C ASP A 131 3.57 -15.64 -17.75
N LYS A 132 3.36 -16.61 -18.66
CA LYS A 132 3.51 -18.04 -18.35
C LYS A 132 4.93 -18.39 -17.94
N GLN A 133 5.94 -17.88 -18.67
CA GLN A 133 7.34 -18.08 -18.33
C GLN A 133 7.66 -17.52 -16.94
N TYR A 134 7.28 -16.26 -16.68
CA TYR A 134 7.49 -15.62 -15.38
C TYR A 134 6.87 -16.42 -14.23
N ARG A 135 5.61 -16.86 -14.40
CA ARG A 135 4.90 -17.67 -13.40
C ARG A 135 5.57 -19.02 -13.18
N ALA A 136 6.10 -19.66 -14.23
CA ALA A 136 6.81 -20.92 -14.12
C ALA A 136 8.13 -20.76 -13.35
N GLU A 137 8.92 -19.72 -13.65
CA GLU A 137 10.15 -19.40 -12.93
C GLU A 137 9.87 -19.09 -11.45
N LEU A 138 8.82 -18.29 -11.16
CA LEU A 138 8.38 -18.04 -9.79
C LEU A 138 7.96 -19.32 -9.07
N LYS A 139 7.22 -20.20 -9.77
CA LYS A 139 6.79 -21.49 -9.21
C LYS A 139 7.97 -22.39 -8.88
N ALA A 140 9.01 -22.38 -9.69
CA ALA A 140 10.23 -23.13 -9.42
C ALA A 140 10.90 -22.66 -8.12
N ILE A 141 10.97 -21.34 -7.87
CA ILE A 141 11.46 -20.79 -6.60
C ILE A 141 10.59 -21.26 -5.42
N GLU A 142 9.27 -21.18 -5.53
CA GLU A 142 8.36 -21.67 -4.49
C GLU A 142 8.54 -23.16 -4.20
N ASN A 143 8.73 -23.98 -5.24
CA ASN A 143 8.90 -25.42 -5.11
C ASN A 143 10.23 -25.76 -4.43
N ARG A 144 11.31 -25.00 -4.69
CA ARG A 144 12.58 -25.16 -3.96
C ARG A 144 12.40 -24.92 -2.47
N PHE A 145 11.68 -23.86 -2.07
CA PHE A 145 11.36 -23.63 -0.67
C PHE A 145 10.53 -24.78 -0.08
N LYS A 146 9.49 -25.23 -0.80
CA LYS A 146 8.61 -26.33 -0.33
C LYS A 146 9.33 -27.67 -0.19
N ALA A 147 10.34 -27.94 -1.01
CA ALA A 147 11.16 -29.14 -0.88
C ALA A 147 11.93 -29.19 0.44
N LEU A 148 12.12 -28.05 1.11
CA LEU A 148 12.73 -27.99 2.44
C LEU A 148 11.76 -28.39 3.55
N VAL A 149 10.44 -28.36 3.32
CA VAL A 149 9.39 -28.47 4.35
C VAL A 149 9.24 -29.91 4.83
N LEU A 150 9.24 -30.11 6.14
CA LEU A 150 8.98 -31.39 6.79
C LEU A 150 7.55 -31.46 7.33
N PRO A 151 6.97 -32.66 7.51
CA PRO A 151 5.65 -32.83 8.15
C PRO A 151 5.56 -32.21 9.56
N THR A 152 6.69 -32.04 10.24
CA THR A 152 6.79 -31.44 11.57
C THR A 152 6.78 -29.91 11.56
N ASP A 153 6.86 -29.25 10.39
CA ASP A 153 6.88 -27.78 10.30
C ASP A 153 5.47 -27.16 10.37
N VAL A 154 4.64 -27.66 11.28
CA VAL A 154 3.24 -27.27 11.46
C VAL A 154 3.01 -26.54 12.78
N ASP A 155 1.93 -25.76 12.85
CA ASP A 155 1.42 -25.22 14.12
C ASP A 155 0.58 -26.25 14.88
N GLU A 156 0.07 -25.86 16.05
CA GLU A 156 -0.78 -26.69 16.91
C GLU A 156 -2.05 -27.18 16.20
N GLU A 157 -2.51 -26.46 15.17
CA GLU A 157 -3.65 -26.83 14.35
C GLU A 157 -3.28 -27.59 13.08
N GLY A 158 -2.01 -28.03 12.93
CA GLY A 158 -1.54 -28.81 11.80
C GLY A 158 -1.30 -28.03 10.51
N ASN A 159 -1.26 -26.70 10.55
CA ASN A 159 -0.97 -25.87 9.37
C ASN A 159 0.52 -25.65 9.21
N PHE A 160 1.05 -25.80 8.00
CA PHE A 160 2.45 -25.46 7.73
C PHE A 160 2.71 -23.97 7.96
N VAL A 161 3.77 -23.66 8.72
CA VAL A 161 4.13 -22.29 9.09
C VAL A 161 5.57 -21.95 8.74
N PHE A 162 5.78 -20.77 8.15
CA PHE A 162 7.12 -20.32 7.72
C PHE A 162 8.11 -20.26 8.89
N ARG A 163 7.63 -19.93 10.10
CA ARG A 163 8.47 -19.86 11.31
C ARG A 163 9.14 -21.18 11.66
N ALA A 164 8.45 -22.32 11.46
CA ALA A 164 8.99 -23.63 11.80
C ALA A 164 10.09 -24.04 10.81
N VAL A 165 9.83 -23.85 9.50
CA VAL A 165 10.85 -24.05 8.45
C VAL A 165 12.07 -23.17 8.70
N LYS A 166 11.88 -21.90 9.07
CA LYS A 166 12.96 -20.96 9.39
C LYS A 166 13.77 -21.41 10.61
N ALA A 167 13.11 -21.89 11.67
CA ALA A 167 13.81 -22.34 12.88
C ALA A 167 14.76 -23.51 12.57
N ARG A 168 14.35 -24.42 11.69
CA ARG A 168 15.15 -25.59 11.27
C ARG A 168 16.16 -25.28 10.16
N VAL A 169 15.79 -24.41 9.21
CA VAL A 169 16.61 -23.99 8.08
C VAL A 169 16.67 -22.45 8.08
N PRO A 170 17.59 -21.84 8.85
CA PRO A 170 17.62 -20.40 9.11
C PRO A 170 17.59 -19.50 7.87
N ASN A 171 18.26 -19.91 6.80
CA ASN A 171 18.38 -19.15 5.56
C ASN A 171 17.23 -19.38 4.57
N SER A 172 16.31 -20.30 4.84
CA SER A 172 15.24 -20.67 3.90
C SER A 172 14.33 -19.48 3.52
N ILE A 173 14.05 -18.59 4.46
CA ILE A 173 13.25 -17.38 4.23
C ILE A 173 14.06 -16.26 3.54
N PRO A 174 15.25 -15.87 4.02
CA PRO A 174 16.11 -14.93 3.29
C PRO A 174 16.40 -15.36 1.84
N ASP A 175 16.71 -16.64 1.62
CA ASP A 175 17.01 -17.17 0.29
C ASP A 175 15.78 -17.13 -0.62
N LEU A 176 14.62 -17.55 -0.12
CA LEU A 176 13.34 -17.43 -0.83
C LEU A 176 13.09 -15.97 -1.26
N TYR A 177 13.29 -15.02 -0.33
CA TYR A 177 13.04 -13.62 -0.63
C TYR A 177 14.02 -13.07 -1.67
N ARG A 178 15.31 -13.37 -1.50
CA ARG A 178 16.37 -12.97 -2.45
C ARG A 178 16.09 -13.52 -3.84
N ASP A 179 15.72 -14.79 -3.95
CA ASP A 179 15.43 -15.43 -5.25
C ASP A 179 14.25 -14.76 -5.96
N VAL A 180 13.18 -14.44 -5.24
CA VAL A 180 12.03 -13.73 -5.81
C VAL A 180 12.39 -12.29 -6.19
N CYS A 181 13.16 -11.57 -5.36
CA CYS A 181 13.66 -10.24 -5.69
C CYS A 181 14.52 -10.26 -6.96
N ASN A 182 15.41 -11.25 -7.11
CA ASN A 182 16.24 -11.43 -8.30
C ASN A 182 15.39 -11.72 -9.54
N LEU A 183 14.35 -12.54 -9.42
CA LEU A 183 13.42 -12.80 -10.51
C LEU A 183 12.69 -11.51 -10.95
N VAL A 184 12.15 -10.74 -10.00
CA VAL A 184 11.49 -9.46 -10.31
C VAL A 184 12.49 -8.49 -10.95
N LYS A 185 13.70 -8.37 -10.41
CA LYS A 185 14.78 -7.56 -11.00
C LYS A 185 15.07 -7.97 -12.44
N LYS A 186 15.28 -9.27 -12.72
CA LYS A 186 15.51 -9.80 -14.07
C LYS A 186 14.43 -9.33 -15.05
N TYR A 187 13.16 -9.39 -14.65
CA TYR A 187 12.05 -9.02 -15.54
C TYR A 187 11.90 -7.52 -15.72
N LEU A 188 12.13 -6.74 -14.67
CA LEU A 188 12.16 -5.27 -14.76
C LEU A 188 13.32 -4.74 -15.60
N THR A 189 14.45 -5.44 -15.67
CA THR A 189 15.60 -5.00 -16.48
C THR A 189 15.50 -5.44 -17.94
N ASN A 190 15.05 -6.67 -18.21
CA ASN A 190 15.25 -7.29 -19.53
C ASN A 190 14.00 -7.35 -20.41
N TYR A 191 12.81 -7.06 -19.86
CA TYR A 191 11.54 -7.31 -20.57
C TYR A 191 10.57 -6.13 -20.55
N THR A 192 11.04 -4.93 -20.17
CA THR A 192 10.20 -3.73 -20.07
C THR A 192 10.46 -2.75 -21.19
N THR A 193 9.39 -2.10 -21.65
CA THR A 193 9.46 -0.92 -22.53
C THR A 193 9.18 0.35 -21.71
N PRO A 194 9.41 1.55 -22.28
CA PRO A 194 9.06 2.79 -21.60
C PRO A 194 7.59 2.87 -21.17
N ALA A 195 6.68 2.38 -22.01
CA ALA A 195 5.25 2.30 -21.68
C ALA A 195 4.97 1.34 -20.50
N SER A 196 5.69 0.22 -20.40
CA SER A 196 5.59 -0.69 -19.27
C SER A 196 6.11 -0.07 -17.98
N ILE A 197 7.20 0.69 -18.02
CA ILE A 197 7.76 1.38 -16.86
C ILE A 197 6.83 2.49 -16.39
N GLN A 198 6.28 3.30 -17.30
CA GLN A 198 5.28 4.30 -16.95
C GLN A 198 4.08 3.67 -16.24
N ARG A 199 3.59 2.53 -16.74
CA ARG A 199 2.47 1.84 -16.11
C ARG A 199 2.85 1.25 -14.74
N TYR A 200 4.04 0.69 -14.61
CA TYR A 200 4.55 0.17 -13.34
C TYR A 200 4.69 1.27 -12.30
N PHE A 201 5.25 2.42 -12.68
CA PHE A 201 5.37 3.59 -11.83
C PHE A 201 3.99 4.07 -11.33
N LYS A 202 3.03 4.29 -12.25
CA LYS A 202 1.66 4.66 -11.89
C LYS A 202 0.98 3.63 -10.99
N PHE A 203 1.23 2.34 -11.23
CA PHE A 203 0.69 1.28 -10.38
C PHE A 203 1.20 1.35 -8.94
N LEU A 204 2.48 1.73 -8.76
CA LEU A 204 3.13 1.81 -7.45
C LEU A 204 2.80 3.10 -6.68
N VAL A 205 2.80 4.23 -7.37
CA VAL A 205 2.70 5.56 -6.75
C VAL A 205 1.27 6.10 -6.75
N GLY A 206 0.45 5.72 -7.73
CA GLY A 206 -0.90 6.24 -7.97
C GLY A 206 -1.05 6.75 -9.41
N ASN A 207 -2.27 6.75 -9.93
CA ASN A 207 -2.57 7.20 -11.29
C ASN A 207 -3.39 8.51 -11.37
N ASN A 208 -3.71 9.11 -10.21
CA ASN A 208 -4.44 10.36 -10.07
C ASN A 208 -3.70 11.26 -9.07
N ASP A 209 -3.99 12.57 -9.07
CA ASP A 209 -3.50 13.50 -8.05
C ASP A 209 -4.17 13.20 -6.70
N PHE A 210 -3.38 13.18 -5.62
CA PHE A 210 -3.85 12.98 -4.25
C PHE A 210 -2.87 13.50 -3.22
N GLU A 211 -3.35 13.76 -2.01
CA GLU A 211 -2.51 13.93 -0.82
C GLU A 211 -2.47 12.63 -0.03
N LYS A 212 -1.26 12.16 0.32
CA LYS A 212 -1.09 11.13 1.33
C LYS A 212 -0.99 11.79 2.70
N VAL A 213 -1.98 11.55 3.55
CA VAL A 213 -2.07 12.13 4.89
C VAL A 213 -1.85 11.02 5.90
N THR A 214 -0.77 11.12 6.67
CA THR A 214 -0.38 10.10 7.64
C THR A 214 -0.40 10.66 9.05
N LEU A 215 -1.08 9.95 9.94
CA LEU A 215 -0.99 10.14 11.38
C LEU A 215 0.26 9.41 11.92
N ASP A 216 1.21 10.18 12.47
CA ASP A 216 2.27 9.67 13.34
C ASP A 216 1.81 9.77 14.81
N PRO A 217 1.43 8.64 15.44
CA PRO A 217 0.93 8.63 16.81
C PRO A 217 1.99 8.96 17.85
N ASN A 218 3.26 8.63 17.59
CA ASN A 218 4.33 8.75 18.59
C ASN A 218 4.77 10.21 18.73
N SER A 219 4.90 10.89 17.59
CA SER A 219 5.34 12.28 17.55
C SER A 219 4.17 13.27 17.58
N ARG A 220 2.92 12.78 17.51
CA ARG A 220 1.69 13.57 17.29
C ARG A 220 1.83 14.55 16.13
N LEU A 221 2.21 14.01 14.98
CA LEU A 221 2.39 14.77 13.74
C LEU A 221 1.44 14.28 12.65
N ILE A 222 0.95 15.22 11.86
CA ILE A 222 0.30 14.98 10.57
C ILE A 222 1.35 15.19 9.50
N LEU A 223 1.64 14.14 8.74
CA LEU A 223 2.53 14.21 7.58
C LEU A 223 1.67 14.24 6.32
N ILE A 224 1.73 15.34 5.57
CA ILE A 224 1.04 15.52 4.30
C ILE A 224 2.09 15.49 3.20
N LYS A 225 1.95 14.52 2.30
CA LYS A 225 2.80 14.35 1.12
C LYS A 225 1.93 14.59 -0.10
N ASP A 226 2.29 15.57 -0.91
CA ASP A 226 1.50 15.95 -2.08
C ASP A 226 1.96 15.18 -3.32
N PHE A 227 1.11 14.26 -3.80
CA PHE A 227 1.37 13.47 -5.00
C PHE A 227 0.68 14.06 -6.24
N SER A 228 0.35 15.35 -6.22
CA SER A 228 -0.23 16.05 -7.37
C SER A 228 0.82 16.41 -8.40
N ASN A 229 0.44 16.39 -9.69
CA ASN A 229 1.29 16.80 -10.80
C ASN A 229 2.62 16.01 -10.90
N ILE A 230 2.64 14.75 -10.48
CA ILE A 230 3.83 13.91 -10.59
C ILE A 230 4.13 13.59 -12.06
N GLU A 231 5.33 13.90 -12.50
CA GLU A 231 5.84 13.47 -13.79
C GLU A 231 5.96 11.95 -13.85
N ASN A 232 5.62 11.37 -14.99
CA ASN A 232 5.74 9.93 -15.18
C ASN A 232 7.19 9.50 -15.34
N ALA A 233 7.54 8.35 -14.76
CA ALA A 233 8.77 7.66 -15.10
C ALA A 233 8.65 6.93 -16.44
N THR A 234 9.72 6.91 -17.23
CA THR A 234 9.79 6.16 -18.50
C THR A 234 10.89 5.11 -18.53
N SER A 235 11.79 5.13 -17.56
CA SER A 235 12.88 4.18 -17.44
C SER A 235 13.29 3.93 -16.00
N ILE A 236 13.94 2.80 -15.76
CA ILE A 236 14.59 2.47 -14.49
C ILE A 236 16.07 2.81 -14.67
N THR A 237 16.57 3.77 -13.92
CA THR A 237 17.97 4.22 -13.96
C THR A 237 18.88 3.28 -13.18
N ASN A 238 18.35 2.64 -12.13
CA ASN A 238 19.09 1.66 -11.34
C ASN A 238 18.14 0.69 -10.63
N ILE A 239 18.58 -0.56 -10.45
CA ILE A 239 17.85 -1.58 -9.71
C ILE A 239 18.79 -2.57 -9.03
N PHE A 240 18.64 -2.73 -7.72
CA PHE A 240 19.51 -3.60 -6.92
C PHE A 240 18.82 -4.13 -5.68
N ILE A 241 19.38 -5.18 -5.09
CA ILE A 241 18.95 -5.69 -3.79
C ILE A 241 19.87 -5.06 -2.76
N ASN A 242 19.31 -4.27 -1.83
CA ASN A 242 20.07 -3.63 -0.77
C ASN A 242 20.70 -4.71 0.12
N PRO A 243 22.04 -4.74 0.28
CA PRO A 243 22.71 -5.82 1.00
C PRO A 243 22.49 -5.78 2.51
N GLN A 244 22.11 -4.63 3.08
CA GLN A 244 21.88 -4.47 4.52
C GLN A 244 20.51 -5.01 4.96
N ASN A 245 19.47 -4.84 4.13
CA ASN A 245 18.09 -5.20 4.50
C ASN A 245 17.40 -6.18 3.54
N GLY A 246 18.00 -6.50 2.40
CA GLY A 246 17.46 -7.42 1.38
C GLY A 246 16.31 -6.85 0.54
N TYR A 247 16.05 -5.54 0.59
CA TYR A 247 14.94 -4.92 -0.14
C TYR A 247 15.33 -4.74 -1.61
N LEU A 248 14.36 -4.93 -2.51
CA LEU A 248 14.54 -4.57 -3.91
C LEU A 248 14.36 -3.06 -4.05
N VAL A 249 15.43 -2.36 -4.42
CA VAL A 249 15.45 -0.92 -4.64
C VAL A 249 15.34 -0.65 -6.14
N VAL A 250 14.39 0.20 -6.53
CA VAL A 250 14.17 0.62 -7.92
C VAL A 250 14.24 2.14 -7.98
N GLN A 251 15.14 2.66 -8.81
CA GLN A 251 15.31 4.08 -9.08
C GLN A 251 14.78 4.39 -10.47
N PHE A 252 13.91 5.38 -10.56
CA PHE A 252 13.29 5.84 -11.79
C PHE A 252 13.98 7.10 -12.32
N ASP A 253 13.77 7.40 -13.60
CA ASP A 253 14.30 8.59 -14.27
C ASP A 253 13.62 9.91 -13.85
N ASN A 254 12.47 9.83 -13.20
CA ASN A 254 11.79 10.98 -12.58
C ASN A 254 12.20 11.21 -11.11
N ASN A 255 13.39 10.74 -10.71
CA ASN A 255 13.97 10.85 -9.36
C ASN A 255 13.24 10.12 -8.23
N PHE A 256 12.18 9.36 -8.51
CA PHE A 256 11.58 8.50 -7.50
C PHE A 256 12.46 7.29 -7.20
N ILE A 257 12.62 7.00 -5.91
CA ILE A 257 13.29 5.79 -5.43
C ILE A 257 12.27 5.00 -4.61
N LEU A 258 12.05 3.74 -5.00
CA LEU A 258 11.14 2.84 -4.29
C LEU A 258 11.91 1.69 -3.64
N ASN A 259 11.70 1.54 -2.34
CA ASN A 259 12.23 0.47 -1.51
C ASN A 259 11.15 -0.60 -1.33
N MET A 260 11.39 -1.82 -1.81
CA MET A 260 10.37 -2.87 -1.85
C MET A 260 10.78 -4.04 -0.96
N ARG A 261 10.12 -4.17 0.19
CA ARG A 261 10.33 -5.26 1.15
C ARG A 261 9.45 -6.45 0.82
N LEU A 262 10.04 -7.53 0.33
CA LEU A 262 9.33 -8.80 0.17
C LEU A 262 9.13 -9.48 1.53
N HIS A 263 7.92 -10.00 1.77
CA HIS A 263 7.63 -10.83 2.92
C HIS A 263 6.44 -11.76 2.67
N THR A 264 6.25 -12.72 3.58
CA THR A 264 5.07 -13.59 3.62
C THR A 264 3.87 -12.83 4.17
N ALA A 265 2.83 -12.67 3.36
CA ALA A 265 1.58 -12.02 3.73
C ALA A 265 0.70 -12.85 4.68
N SER A 266 1.06 -14.11 4.91
CA SER A 266 0.45 -15.04 5.87
C SER A 266 1.56 -15.81 6.56
N SER A 267 1.42 -16.05 7.86
CA SER A 267 2.33 -16.94 8.62
C SER A 267 2.18 -18.41 8.22
N LYS A 268 0.98 -18.78 7.72
CA LYS A 268 0.58 -20.13 7.29
C LYS A 268 0.66 -20.28 5.76
N PHE A 269 0.95 -21.48 5.27
CA PHE A 269 0.93 -21.81 3.84
C PHE A 269 0.46 -23.25 3.59
N LYS A 270 0.18 -23.59 2.32
CA LYS A 270 -0.17 -24.94 1.86
C LYS A 270 0.84 -25.41 0.82
N LEU A 271 1.22 -26.69 0.87
CA LEU A 271 2.15 -27.26 -0.11
C LEU A 271 1.57 -27.26 -1.53
N THR A 272 0.25 -27.41 -1.66
CA THR A 272 -0.46 -27.45 -2.95
C THR A 272 -0.71 -26.07 -3.58
N SER A 273 -0.64 -24.98 -2.80
CA SER A 273 -0.96 -23.62 -3.25
C SER A 273 0.28 -22.77 -3.45
N SER A 274 0.20 -21.66 -4.19
CA SER A 274 1.31 -20.69 -4.24
C SER A 274 1.56 -20.04 -2.88
N LEU A 275 2.81 -19.64 -2.63
CA LEU A 275 3.18 -18.99 -1.37
C LEU A 275 2.58 -17.59 -1.35
N SER A 276 1.99 -17.19 -0.23
CA SER A 276 1.40 -15.86 -0.09
C SER A 276 2.49 -14.84 0.15
N LEU A 277 3.17 -14.41 -0.92
CA LEU A 277 4.20 -13.39 -0.89
C LEU A 277 3.62 -12.03 -1.31
N LYS A 278 4.13 -10.95 -0.72
CA LYS A 278 3.85 -9.56 -1.15
C LYS A 278 5.05 -8.66 -0.87
N PHE A 279 5.24 -7.67 -1.72
CA PHE A 279 6.11 -6.55 -1.38
C PHE A 279 5.29 -5.47 -0.66
N ASP A 280 5.89 -4.88 0.36
CA ASP A 280 5.52 -3.56 0.83
C ASP A 280 6.47 -2.57 0.15
N SER A 281 5.93 -1.78 -0.78
CA SER A 281 6.69 -0.76 -1.50
C SER A 281 6.57 0.57 -0.78
N THR A 282 7.68 1.19 -0.42
CA THR A 282 7.73 2.54 0.16
C THR A 282 8.51 3.46 -0.77
N VAL A 283 8.08 4.71 -0.87
CA VAL A 283 8.86 5.76 -1.53
C VAL A 283 9.93 6.24 -0.55
N ASP A 284 11.16 6.44 -1.02
CA ASP A 284 12.20 7.14 -0.26
C ASP A 284 11.85 8.62 -0.17
N MET A 285 11.15 8.98 0.90
CA MET A 285 10.64 10.33 1.11
C MET A 285 11.70 11.39 1.34
N ASN A 286 12.92 10.99 1.73
CA ASN A 286 14.01 11.95 1.90
C ASN A 286 14.50 12.48 0.55
N ASN A 287 14.28 11.72 -0.52
CA ASN A 287 14.73 12.02 -1.88
C ASN A 287 13.56 12.20 -2.87
N ALA A 288 12.32 11.95 -2.44
CA ALA A 288 11.16 12.03 -3.32
C ALA A 288 10.95 13.47 -3.79
N PRO A 289 10.73 13.71 -5.09
CA PRO A 289 10.54 15.04 -5.65
C PRO A 289 9.10 15.54 -5.44
N ILE A 290 8.64 15.53 -4.18
CA ILE A 290 7.27 15.93 -3.82
C ILE A 290 7.26 16.87 -2.60
N PRO A 291 6.32 17.83 -2.53
CA PRO A 291 6.13 18.63 -1.34
C PRO A 291 5.78 17.78 -0.11
N LEU A 292 6.45 18.06 1.00
CA LEU A 292 6.18 17.49 2.31
C LEU A 292 5.81 18.62 3.28
N LYS A 293 4.68 18.46 3.97
CA LYS A 293 4.25 19.34 5.06
C LYS A 293 4.05 18.52 6.33
N THR A 294 4.53 19.06 7.45
CA THR A 294 4.38 18.45 8.78
C THR A 294 3.59 19.40 9.67
N ILE A 295 2.60 18.87 10.39
CA ILE A 295 1.71 19.66 11.25
C ILE A 295 1.62 19.01 12.64
N PRO A 296 1.99 19.71 13.73
CA PRO A 296 1.81 19.21 15.09
C PRO A 296 0.36 19.38 15.58
N PHE A 297 -0.08 18.49 16.48
CA PHE A 297 -1.42 18.51 17.09
C PHE A 297 -1.50 17.81 18.45
#